data_AF-A0A3D3JWU1-F1
#
_entry.id   AF-A0A3D3JWU1-F1
#
_cell.length_a   1.000
_cell.length_b   1.000
_cell.length_c   1.000
_cell.angle_alpha   90.00
_cell.angle_beta   90.00
_cell.angle_gamma   90.00
#
_symmetry.space_group_name_H-M   'P 1'
#
loop_
_entity.id
_entity.type
_entity.pdbx_description
1 polymer ?
#
loop_
_entity_poly.entity_id
_entity_poly.type
_entity_poly.pdbx_seq_one_letter_code
_entity_poly.pdbx_strand_id
1 'polypeptide(L)' 'ASNVWSSPLVADGKVFIGNEDGYLTVLATGKKKKKLAEIDFYAPLYASPVAANDTLYIATQSHLFAVGN' A
#
# COMPACT_ATOMS: atom_id res chain seq x y z
N ALA A 1 -12.10 -0.10 13.31
CA ALA A 1 -11.25 0.79 12.50
C ALA A 1 -9.83 0.38 12.78
N SER A 2 -9.06 0.06 11.75
CA SER A 2 -7.69 -0.45 11.88
C SER A 2 -6.70 0.70 11.86
N ASN A 3 -5.62 0.62 12.63
CA ASN A 3 -4.61 1.67 12.66
C ASN A 3 -3.76 1.65 11.38
N VAL A 4 -3.39 2.84 10.94
CA VAL A 4 -2.45 3.07 9.83
C VAL A 4 -1.19 3.66 10.44
N TRP A 5 -0.15 2.84 10.55
CA TRP A 5 1.16 3.25 11.08
C TRP A 5 2.13 3.64 9.97
N SER A 6 1.94 3.10 8.77
CA SER A 6 2.73 3.41 7.58
C SER A 6 2.36 4.80 7.02
N SER A 7 3.32 5.48 6.39
CA SER A 7 2.99 6.67 5.60
C SER A 7 2.37 6.25 4.26
N PRO A 8 1.31 6.93 3.78
CA PRO A 8 0.79 6.70 2.44
C PRO A 8 1.83 7.01 1.36
N LEU A 9 1.80 6.26 0.26
CA LEU A 9 2.58 6.53 -0.94
C LEU A 9 1.68 6.99 -2.07
N VAL A 10 2.06 8.04 -2.80
CA VAL A 10 1.44 8.42 -4.07
C VAL A 10 2.42 8.10 -5.20
N ALA A 11 2.02 7.20 -6.10
CA ALA A 11 2.79 6.82 -7.28
C ALA A 11 1.84 6.37 -8.40
N ASP A 12 2.20 6.65 -9.66
CA ASP A 12 1.45 6.19 -10.84
C ASP A 12 -0.08 6.47 -10.78
N GLY A 13 -0.45 7.68 -10.36
CA GLY A 13 -1.85 8.11 -10.23
C GLY A 13 -2.66 7.38 -9.16
N LYS A 14 -1.99 6.65 -8.25
CA LYS A 14 -2.61 5.87 -7.17
C LYS A 14 -2.06 6.29 -5.82
N VAL A 15 -2.89 6.11 -4.79
CA VAL A 15 -2.54 6.27 -3.37
C VAL A 15 -2.56 4.90 -2.72
N PHE A 16 -1.46 4.49 -2.10
CA PHE A 16 -1.27 3.20 -1.44
C PHE A 16 -1.22 3.42 0.07
N ILE A 17 -2.06 2.69 0.82
CA ILE A 17 -2.21 2.84 2.27
C ILE A 17 -2.22 1.45 2.91
N GLY A 18 -1.20 1.13 3.70
CA GLY A 18 -1.11 -0.13 4.45
C GLY A 18 -1.60 0.03 5.89
N ASN A 19 -2.28 -0.98 6.43
CA ASN A 19 -2.77 -0.99 7.81
C ASN A 19 -2.23 -2.17 8.65
N GLU A 20 -2.51 -2.13 9.94
CA GLU A 20 -2.07 -3.16 10.90
C GLU A 20 -2.71 -4.54 10.71
N ASP A 21 -3.86 -4.61 10.02
CA ASP A 21 -4.54 -5.87 9.69
C ASP A 21 -3.94 -6.56 8.46
N GLY A 22 -2.98 -5.92 7.79
CA GLY A 22 -2.30 -6.47 6.60
C GLY A 22 -2.95 -6.13 5.26
N TYR A 23 -3.90 -5.19 5.25
CA TYR A 23 -4.52 -4.73 4.01
C TYR A 23 -3.78 -3.53 3.41
N LEU A 24 -3.51 -3.61 2.11
CA LEU A 24 -3.12 -2.48 1.28
C LEU A 24 -4.35 -1.95 0.54
N THR A 25 -4.85 -0.80 0.94
CA THR A 25 -5.89 -0.07 0.22
C THR A 25 -5.27 0.76 -0.90
N VAL A 26 -5.80 0.63 -2.12
CA VAL A 26 -5.35 1.41 -3.28
C VAL A 26 -6.48 2.33 -3.74
N LEU A 27 -6.22 3.63 -3.79
CA LEU A 27 -7.17 4.65 -4.24
C LEU A 27 -6.66 5.32 -5.51
N ALA A 28 -7.57 5.82 -6.36
CA ALA A 28 -7.20 6.75 -7.42
C ALA A 28 -6.88 8.14 -6.82
N THR A 29 -5.89 8.84 -7.36
CA THR A 29 -5.67 10.25 -7.02
C THR A 29 -6.82 11.12 -7.52
N GLY A 30 -7.15 12.19 -6.80
CA GLY A 30 -8.13 13.17 -7.23
C GLY A 30 -9.02 13.70 -6.08
N LYS A 31 -9.97 14.56 -6.43
CA LYS A 31 -10.86 15.20 -5.45
C LYS A 31 -11.99 14.30 -4.95
N LYS A 32 -12.30 13.23 -5.67
CA LYS A 32 -13.33 12.26 -5.31
C LYS A 32 -12.67 10.96 -4.86
N LYS A 33 -13.05 10.47 -3.68
CA LYS A 33 -12.61 9.16 -3.20
C LYS A 33 -13.07 8.07 -4.17
N LYS A 34 -12.12 7.33 -4.76
CA LYS A 34 -12.39 6.15 -5.59
C LYS A 34 -11.44 5.03 -5.17
N LYS A 35 -11.97 3.97 -4.54
CA LYS A 35 -11.21 2.75 -4.24
C LYS A 35 -10.98 1.97 -5.53
N LEU A 36 -9.74 1.61 -5.80
CA LEU A 36 -9.33 0.82 -6.95
C LEU A 36 -9.15 -0.65 -6.58
N ALA A 37 -8.53 -0.91 -5.44
CA ALA A 37 -8.27 -2.25 -4.95
C ALA A 37 -8.12 -2.26 -3.42
N GLU A 38 -8.19 -3.47 -2.87
CA GLU A 38 -7.86 -3.81 -1.50
C GLU A 38 -7.19 -5.18 -1.56
N ILE A 39 -5.95 -5.26 -1.07
CA ILE A 39 -5.10 -6.44 -1.22
C ILE A 39 -4.72 -6.91 0.17
N ASP A 40 -4.95 -8.19 0.46
CA ASP A 40 -4.56 -8.82 1.71
C ASP A 40 -3.14 -9.39 1.60
N PHE A 41 -2.25 -8.96 2.49
CA PHE A 41 -0.88 -9.45 2.60
C PHE A 41 -0.69 -10.48 3.72
N TYR A 42 -1.77 -10.83 4.43
CA TYR A 42 -1.83 -11.81 5.53
C TYR A 42 -0.89 -11.51 6.71
N ALA A 43 -0.32 -10.30 6.76
CA ALA A 43 0.59 -9.84 7.79
C ALA A 43 0.59 -8.30 7.87
N PRO A 44 0.79 -7.70 9.05
CA PRO A 44 0.72 -6.25 9.24
C PRO A 44 1.64 -5.44 8.32
N LEU A 45 1.14 -4.29 7.84
CA LEU A 45 1.87 -3.34 7.00
C LEU A 45 2.25 -2.09 7.81
N TYR A 46 3.33 -2.19 8.59
CA TYR A 46 3.82 -1.08 9.41
C TYR A 46 4.78 -0.15 8.66
N ALA A 47 5.47 -0.64 7.63
CA ALA A 47 6.40 0.14 6.84
C ALA A 47 5.68 0.89 5.69
N SER A 48 6.17 2.08 5.36
CA SER A 48 5.70 2.85 4.21
C SER A 48 5.97 2.09 2.90
N PRO A 49 5.01 2.00 1.97
CA PRO A 49 5.26 1.51 0.62
C PRO A 49 6.35 2.34 -0.07
N VAL A 50 7.16 1.70 -0.92
CA VAL A 50 8.22 2.38 -1.70
C VAL A 50 8.07 2.05 -3.17
N ALA A 51 8.02 3.07 -4.03
CA ALA A 51 8.14 2.89 -5.47
C ALA A 51 9.56 3.23 -5.91
N ALA A 52 10.23 2.30 -6.60
CA ALA A 52 11.54 2.51 -7.20
C ALA A 52 11.71 1.59 -8.41
N ASN A 53 12.34 2.09 -9.49
CA ASN A 53 12.64 1.31 -10.69
C ASN A 53 11.42 0.54 -11.23
N ASP A 54 10.30 1.26 -11.45
CA ASP A 54 9.03 0.70 -11.93
C ASP A 54 8.47 -0.47 -11.09
N THR A 55 8.92 -0.57 -9.84
CA THR A 55 8.53 -1.63 -8.90
C THR A 55 8.01 -1.03 -7.61
N LEU A 56 6.88 -1.52 -7.14
CA LEU A 56 6.33 -1.22 -5.82
C LEU A 56 6.81 -2.27 -4.82
N TYR A 57 7.48 -1.82 -3.78
CA TYR A 57 7.95 -2.63 -2.67
C TYR A 57 7.04 -2.46 -1.46
N ILE A 58 6.57 -3.58 -0.92
CA ILE A 58 5.69 -3.64 0.25
C ILE A 58 6.34 -4.55 1.28
N ALA A 59 6.74 -3.99 2.42
CA ALA A 59 7.25 -4.74 3.55
C ALA A 59 6.11 -5.08 4.52
N THR A 60 5.90 -6.37 4.75
CA THR A 60 5.11 -6.86 5.89
C THR A 60 6.05 -7.11 7.07
N GLN A 61 5.49 -7.54 8.20
CA GLN A 61 6.29 -7.99 9.33
C GLN A 61 7.19 -9.21 9.03
N SER A 62 6.89 -9.99 8.00
CA SER A 62 7.58 -11.26 7.70
C SER A 62 8.22 -11.34 6.31
N HIS A 63 7.78 -10.54 5.34
CA HIS A 63 8.21 -10.64 3.94
C HIS A 63 8.35 -9.27 3.30
N LEU A 64 9.19 -9.20 2.26
CA LEU A 64 9.23 -8.08 1.33
C LEU A 64 8.66 -8.54 -0.01
N PHE A 65 7.61 -7.88 -0.47
CA PHE A 65 7.02 -8.11 -1.78
C PHE A 65 7.51 -7.06 -2.76
N ALA A 66 7.72 -7.47 -4.01
CA ALA A 66 8.01 -6.60 -5.14
C ALA A 66 6.93 -6.81 -6.20
N VAL A 67 6.28 -5.73 -6.62
CA VAL A 67 5.22 -5.73 -7.64
C VAL A 67 5.67 -4.80 -8.76
N GLY A 68 6.08 -5.40 -9.88
CA GLY A 68 6.47 -4.69 -11.10
C GLY A 68 5.84 -5.35 -12.32
N ASN A 69 6.10 -4.79 -13.50
CA ASN A 69 5.76 -5.43 -14.77
C ASN A 69 6.68 -6.60 -15.11
#